data_AF-A0A3D4HXV6-F1
#
_entry.id   AF-A0A3D4HXV6-F1
#
_cell.length_a   1.000
_cell.length_b   1.000
_cell.length_c   1.000
_cell.angle_alpha   90.00
_cell.angle_beta   90.00
_cell.angle_gamma   90.00
#
_symmetry.space_group_name_H-M   'P 1'
#
loop_
_entity.id
_entity.type
_entity.pdbx_description
1 polymer ?
#
loop_
_entity_poly.entity_id
_entity_poly.type
_entity_poly.pdbx_seq_one_letter_code
_entity_poly.pdbx_strand_id
1 'polypeptide(L)'
;LKTFIVLLRALGWLVLVGGLAGAIEAMIAPELIDQLGLLNIYHSAWLLALVILIGAVVYAMIFFALAEAIGAFLSVEGNMRKLRELLDKK
;
A
#
# COMPACT_ATOMS: atom_id res chain seq x y z
N LEU A 1 -4.25 16.35 7.73
CA LEU A 1 -3.65 15.03 8.01
C LEU A 1 -4.64 13.86 8.06
N LYS A 2 -5.80 13.95 8.71
CA LYS A 2 -6.78 12.83 8.72
C LYS A 2 -7.18 12.36 7.30
N THR A 3 -7.44 13.30 6.39
CA THR A 3 -7.70 13.01 4.97
C THR A 3 -6.52 12.32 4.29
N PHE A 4 -5.28 12.68 4.65
CA PHE A 4 -4.06 12.07 4.09
C PHE A 4 -3.90 10.61 4.54
N ILE A 5 -4.23 10.29 5.79
CA ILE A 5 -4.26 8.90 6.29
C ILE A 5 -5.28 8.07 5.50
N VAL A 6 -6.47 8.62 5.24
CA VAL A 6 -7.50 7.94 4.43
C VAL A 6 -7.03 7.73 3.00
N LEU A 7 -6.37 8.72 2.39
CA LEU A 7 -5.79 8.60 1.05
C LEU A 7 -4.70 7.53 0.99
N LEU A 8 -3.80 7.46 1.97
CA LEU A 8 -2.79 6.41 2.04
C LEU A 8 -3.41 5.01 2.15
N ARG A 9 -4.46 4.85 2.96
CA ARG A 9 -5.19 3.58 3.04
C ARG A 9 -5.88 3.23 1.71
N ALA A 10 -6.50 4.22 1.06
CA ALA A 10 -7.12 4.02 -0.25
C ALA A 10 -6.08 3.61 -1.31
N LEU A 11 -4.89 4.23 -1.32
CA LEU A 11 -3.79 3.83 -2.18
C LEU A 11 -3.29 2.42 -1.87
N GLY A 12 -3.16 2.05 -0.60
CA GLY A 12 -2.81 0.68 -0.20
C GLY A 12 -3.78 -0.36 -0.75
N TRP A 13 -5.09 -0.10 -0.63
CA TRP A 13 -6.13 -0.95 -1.21
C TRP A 13 -6.09 -0.98 -2.74
N LEU A 14 -5.90 0.18 -3.39
CA LEU A 14 -5.83 0.27 -4.84
C LEU A 14 -4.65 -0.52 -5.40
N VAL A 15 -3.49 -0.46 -4.74
CA VAL A 15 -2.30 -1.25 -5.10
C VAL A 15 -2.55 -2.74 -4.91
N LEU A 16 -3.20 -3.14 -3.81
CA LEU A 16 -3.52 -4.54 -3.54
C LEU A 16 -4.48 -5.11 -4.60
N VAL A 17 -5.58 -4.41 -4.86
CA VAL A 17 -6.60 -4.84 -5.83
C VAL A 17 -6.06 -4.79 -7.26
N GLY A 18 -5.33 -3.72 -7.61
CA GLY A 18 -4.70 -3.59 -8.91
C GLY A 18 -3.63 -4.65 -9.16
N GLY A 19 -2.83 -4.97 -8.14
CA GLY A 19 -1.85 -6.05 -8.22
C GLY A 19 -2.48 -7.43 -8.33
N LEU A 20 -3.59 -7.69 -7.63
CA LEU A 20 -4.37 -8.92 -7.77
C LEU A 20 -4.92 -9.05 -9.20
N ALA A 21 -5.52 -7.99 -9.72
CA ALA A 21 -6.03 -7.95 -11.09
C ALA A 21 -4.91 -8.18 -12.11
N GLY A 22 -3.77 -7.50 -11.96
CA GLY A 22 -2.60 -7.67 -12.82
C GLY A 22 -2.00 -9.08 -12.76
N ALA A 23 -2.00 -9.72 -11.59
CA ALA A 23 -1.56 -11.11 -11.45
C ALA A 23 -2.52 -12.09 -12.15
N ILE A 24 -3.82 -11.86 -12.06
CA ILE A 24 -4.85 -12.65 -12.77
C ILE A 24 -4.71 -12.47 -14.29
N GLU A 25 -4.56 -11.23 -14.76
CA GLU A 25 -4.33 -10.93 -16.18
C GLU A 25 -3.06 -11.61 -16.69
N ALA A 26 -1.97 -11.60 -15.91
CA ALA A 26 -0.73 -12.28 -16.27
C ALA A 26 -0.89 -13.79 -16.50
N MET A 27 -1.82 -14.42 -15.78
CA MET A 27 -2.07 -15.85 -15.91
C MET A 27 -3.04 -16.20 -17.04
N ILE A 28 -4.08 -15.38 -17.24
CA ILE A 28 -5.16 -15.67 -18.19
C ILE A 28 -4.80 -15.21 -19.61
N ALA A 29 -4.11 -14.07 -19.74
CA ALA A 29 -3.78 -13.45 -21.02
C ALA A 29 -2.32 -12.94 -21.03
N PRO A 30 -1.33 -13.85 -20.97
CA PRO A 30 0.09 -13.48 -20.92
C PRO A 30 0.53 -12.65 -22.14
N GLU A 31 -0.12 -12.84 -23.29
CA GLU A 31 0.14 -12.11 -24.55
C GLU A 31 -0.05 -10.59 -24.40
N LEU A 32 -1.00 -10.14 -23.56
CA LEU A 32 -1.23 -8.70 -23.31
C LEU A 32 -0.08 -8.08 -22.52
N ILE A 33 0.55 -8.86 -21.62
CA ILE A 33 1.70 -8.38 -20.86
C ILE A 33 2.99 -8.46 -21.67
N ASP A 34 3.04 -9.35 -22.66
CA ASP A 34 4.13 -9.41 -23.62
C ASP A 34 4.20 -8.14 -24.49
N GLN A 35 3.05 -7.54 -24.81
CA GLN A 35 2.99 -6.23 -25.47
C GLN A 35 3.57 -5.09 -24.63
N LEU A 36 3.57 -5.23 -23.30
CA LEU A 36 4.21 -4.29 -22.37
C LEU A 36 5.71 -4.57 -22.18
N GLY A 37 6.26 -5.62 -22.84
CA GLY A 37 7.67 -6.01 -22.78
C GLY A 37 8.07 -6.66 -21.46
N LEU A 38 7.12 -6.98 -20.58
CA LEU A 38 7.38 -7.48 -19.23
C LEU A 38 7.54 -9.00 -19.15
N LEU A 39 7.03 -9.76 -20.13
CA LEU A 39 7.11 -11.22 -20.15
C LEU A 39 8.55 -11.72 -20.41
N ASN A 40 9.30 -11.02 -21.27
CA ASN A 40 10.68 -11.37 -21.64
C ASN A 40 11.64 -11.42 -20.44
N ILE A 41 11.34 -10.72 -19.35
CA ILE A 41 12.19 -10.71 -18.15
C ILE A 41 12.02 -12.00 -17.35
N TYR A 42 10.80 -12.57 -17.32
CA TYR A 42 10.46 -13.66 -16.41
C TYR A 42 10.24 -15.01 -17.10
N HIS A 43 10.15 -15.07 -18.43
CA HIS A 43 9.99 -16.28 -19.27
C HIS A 43 8.82 -17.21 -18.88
N SER A 44 8.03 -16.86 -17.87
CA SER A 44 6.99 -17.67 -17.26
C SER A 44 5.92 -16.73 -16.71
N ALA A 45 4.69 -16.88 -17.23
CA ALA A 45 3.51 -16.15 -16.79
C ALA A 45 3.24 -16.32 -15.29
N TRP A 46 3.50 -17.51 -14.75
CA TRP A 46 3.34 -17.82 -13.32
C TRP A 46 4.36 -17.09 -12.45
N LEU A 47 5.62 -17.02 -12.90
CA LEU A 47 6.66 -16.31 -12.16
C LEU A 47 6.36 -14.80 -12.14
N LEU A 48 5.95 -14.24 -13.27
CA LEU A 48 5.55 -12.85 -13.38
C LEU A 48 4.35 -12.52 -12.48
N ALA A 49 3.30 -13.36 -12.52
CA ALA A 49 2.11 -13.19 -11.66
C ALA A 49 2.50 -13.19 -10.18
N LEU A 50 3.38 -14.11 -9.77
CA LEU A 50 3.89 -14.17 -8.39
C LEU A 50 4.64 -12.90 -8.00
N VAL A 51 5.52 -12.39 -8.87
CA VAL A 51 6.30 -11.17 -8.62
C VAL A 51 5.38 -9.94 -8.51
N ILE A 52 4.39 -9.82 -9.40
CA ILE A 52 3.39 -8.75 -9.35
C ILE A 52 2.63 -8.82 -8.01
N LEU A 53 2.19 -10.00 -7.62
CA LEU A 53 1.42 -10.20 -6.39
C LEU A 53 2.24 -9.87 -5.14
N ILE A 54 3.48 -10.35 -5.06
CA ILE A 54 4.40 -10.05 -3.95
C ILE A 54 4.67 -8.54 -3.89
N GLY A 55 5.01 -7.93 -5.04
CA GLY A 55 5.25 -6.49 -5.12
C GLY A 55 4.05 -5.69 -4.62
N ALA A 56 2.85 -6.03 -5.09
CA ALA A 56 1.61 -5.37 -4.68
C ALA A 56 1.35 -5.49 -3.18
N VAL A 57 1.54 -6.67 -2.59
CA VAL A 57 1.39 -6.87 -1.13
C VAL A 57 2.41 -6.02 -0.35
N VAL A 58 3.68 -6.04 -0.75
CA VAL A 58 4.74 -5.26 -0.10
C VAL A 58 4.43 -3.76 -0.17
N TYR A 59 4.08 -3.24 -1.34
CA TYR A 59 3.73 -1.82 -1.49
C TYR A 59 2.47 -1.45 -0.71
N ALA A 60 1.44 -2.29 -0.72
CA ALA A 60 0.23 -2.07 0.08
C ALA A 60 0.56 -2.02 1.58
N MET A 61 1.40 -2.94 2.08
CA MET A 61 1.86 -2.93 3.47
C MET A 61 2.58 -1.62 3.83
N ILE A 62 3.45 -1.11 2.94
CA ILE A 62 4.14 0.17 3.16
C ILE A 62 3.13 1.31 3.29
N PHE A 63 2.14 1.40 2.40
CA PHE A 63 1.11 2.44 2.46
C PHE A 63 0.28 2.36 3.74
N PHE A 64 -0.14 1.16 4.16
CA PHE A 64 -0.86 0.98 5.42
C PHE A 64 0.01 1.32 6.63
N ALA A 65 1.26 0.87 6.67
CA ALA A 65 2.17 1.16 7.77
C ALA A 65 2.43 2.67 7.92
N LEU A 66 2.61 3.38 6.81
CA LEU A 66 2.75 4.84 6.81
C LEU A 66 1.48 5.54 7.31
N ALA A 67 0.30 5.07 6.90
CA ALA A 67 -0.97 5.61 7.36
C ALA A 67 -1.12 5.44 8.89
N GLU A 68 -0.80 4.26 9.42
CA GLU A 68 -0.85 3.98 10.85
C GLU A 68 0.20 4.78 11.64
N ALA A 69 1.43 4.91 11.12
CA ALA A 69 2.50 5.68 11.77
C ALA A 69 2.11 7.16 11.92
N ILE A 70 1.53 7.76 10.88
CA ILE A 70 1.04 9.15 10.94
C ILE A 70 -0.13 9.27 11.92
N GLY A 71 -1.04 8.29 11.92
CA GLY A 71 -2.16 8.24 12.87
C GLY A 71 -1.71 8.16 14.33
N ALA A 72 -0.74 7.30 14.60
CA ALA A 72 -0.15 7.15 15.93
C ALA A 72 0.55 8.44 16.38
N PHE A 73 1.32 9.08 15.49
CA PHE A 73 2.01 10.33 15.79
C PHE A 73 1.05 11.44 16.21
N LEU A 74 -0.06 11.62 15.48
CA LEU A 74 -1.09 12.61 15.81
C LEU A 74 -1.81 12.31 17.13
N SER A 75 -2.02 11.03 17.44
CA SER A 75 -2.60 10.62 18.72
C SER A 75 -1.69 11.01 19.89
N VAL A 76 -0.38 10.76 19.76
CA VAL A 76 0.63 11.13 20.76
C VAL A 76 0.68 12.65 20.94
N GLU A 77 0.74 13.42 19.85
CA GLU A 77 0.75 14.88 19.90
C GLU A 77 -0.49 15.44 20.61
N GLY A 78 -1.67 14.91 20.28
CA GLY A 78 -2.93 15.30 20.93
C GLY A 78 -2.96 14.98 22.43
N ASN A 79 -2.43 13.82 22.82
CA ASN A 79 -2.37 13.41 24.23
C ASN A 79 -1.35 14.25 25.02
N MET A 80 -0.19 14.55 24.43
CA MET A 80 0.83 15.41 25.04
C MET A 80 0.31 16.83 25.26
N ARG A 81 -0.45 17.37 24.30
CA ARG A 81 -1.08 18.69 24.44
C ARG A 81 -2.09 18.71 25.59
N LYS A 82 -2.95 17.69 25.71
CA LYS A 82 -3.89 17.56 26.83
C LYS A 82 -3.18 17.43 28.17
N LEU A 83 -2.12 16.63 28.23
CA LEU A 83 -1.28 16.49 29.43
C LEU A 83 -0.69 17.83 29.87
N ARG A 84 -0.17 18.62 28.92
CA ARG A 84 0.34 19.96 29.19
C ARG A 84 -0.75 20.90 29.71
N GLU A 85 -1.93 20.91 29.09
CA GLU A 85 -3.06 21.73 29.56
C GLU A 85 -3.55 21.35 30.97
N LEU A 86 -3.44 20.08 31.36
CA LEU A 86 -3.76 19.62 32.71
C LEU A 86 -2.68 20.01 33.74
N LEU A 87 -1.41 20.01 33.32
CA LEU A 87 -0.29 20.43 34.16
C LEU A 87 -0.28 21.94 34.37
N ASP A 88 -0.55 22.73 33.32
CA ASP A 88 -0.61 24.21 33.39
C ASP A 88 -1.82 24.73 34.20
N LYS A 89 -2.83 23.88 34.45
CA LYS A 89 -4.00 24.21 35.29
C LYS A 89 -3.81 23.91 36.78
N LYS A 90 -2.72 23.24 37.17
CA LYS A 90 -2.36 23.00 38.57
C LYS A 90 -1.33 24.02 39.04
#